data_AF-K2R4P3-F1
#
_entry.id   AF-K2R4P3-F1
#
_cell.length_a   1.000
_cell.length_b   1.000
_cell.length_c   1.000
_cell.angle_alpha   90.00
_cell.angle_beta   90.00
_cell.angle_gamma   90.00
#
_symmetry.space_group_name_H-M   'P 1'
#
loop_
_entity.id
_entity.type
_entity.pdbx_description
1 polymer ?
#
loop_
_entity_poly.entity_id
_entity_poly.type
_entity_poly.pdbx_seq_one_letter_code
_entity_poly.pdbx_strand_id
1 'polypeptide(L)'
;MSDNQINADQLDHAISNLDQHILAWRKRGPVGKLHSIVRYIRSSPQRRHAFESRQEEAEVARTVRLMLNGGIRWNSTYNMIARAIRLKSAIDEYILHTPDLREDALTADDWHELAELLRLLKPLKRSTEDLEGNPTHGRGGALWEVLAHMERNLRELESEKARLADRMEAPHLQASINLGWQVLDKYYRLTDETPAYRAAVVLHPMIKWTFFERNWPHEWIERAQKEVKTLWKSYKTTGTPKKARQALPQPPDSQLRPDWHDHEWEEQMNNFIFATASSDTNLDEYHRYLAEPAPTGDPRAFDVLQWWIEHLYDYPQLSKMALDLLACPAMSADCERAFLSAGRNISKTRSRINDETAEATECLRSWLKQGWIDIEHWIVNGGMNKEDPEGEDDMDEDG
;
A
#
# COMPACT_ATOMS: atom_id res chain seq x y z
N MET A 1 1.79 35.79 29.20
CA MET A 1 2.64 36.23 28.07
C MET A 1 4.06 35.76 28.40
N SER A 2 4.50 34.67 27.78
CA SER A 2 5.85 34.12 27.96
C SER A 2 6.48 34.14 26.57
N ASP A 3 7.53 34.94 26.45
CA ASP A 3 8.25 35.22 25.22
C ASP A 3 8.89 33.94 24.67
N ASN A 4 8.46 33.56 23.47
CA ASN A 4 9.05 32.51 22.67
C ASN A 4 10.23 33.12 21.89
N GLN A 5 11.27 33.55 22.61
CA GLN A 5 12.52 34.02 22.01
C GLN A 5 13.45 32.82 21.78
N ILE A 6 13.55 32.40 20.52
CA ILE A 6 14.60 31.49 20.06
C ILE A 6 15.93 32.23 20.27
N ASN A 7 16.81 31.71 21.14
CA ASN A 7 18.12 32.30 21.40
C ASN A 7 19.01 32.23 20.13
N ALA A 8 19.86 33.23 19.92
CA ALA A 8 20.78 33.33 18.79
C ALA A 8 21.63 32.04 18.61
N ASP A 9 22.10 31.43 19.70
CA ASP A 9 22.86 30.18 19.65
C ASP A 9 22.03 28.98 19.10
N GLN A 10 20.72 28.94 19.38
CA GLN A 10 19.83 27.90 18.86
C GLN A 10 19.50 28.13 17.39
N LEU A 11 19.40 29.40 16.98
CA LEU A 11 19.22 29.79 15.59
C LEU A 11 20.49 29.46 14.79
N ASP A 12 21.67 29.80 15.30
CA ASP A 12 22.97 29.53 14.68
C ASP A 12 23.26 28.03 14.57
N HIS A 13 22.87 27.24 15.58
CA HIS A 13 23.04 25.78 15.50
C HIS A 13 22.06 25.14 14.50
N ALA A 14 20.82 25.64 14.41
CA ALA A 14 19.85 25.20 13.41
C ALA A 14 20.24 25.62 11.98
N ILE A 15 20.82 26.81 11.81
CA ILE A 15 21.37 27.32 10.55
C ILE A 15 22.61 26.51 10.15
N SER A 16 23.53 26.25 11.08
CA SER A 16 24.72 25.43 10.84
C SER A 16 24.37 24.00 10.41
N ASN A 17 23.38 23.37 11.05
CA ASN A 17 22.89 22.05 10.68
C ASN A 17 22.17 22.07 9.31
N LEU A 18 21.45 23.14 9.01
CA LEU A 18 20.83 23.37 7.70
C LEU A 18 21.87 23.53 6.59
N ASP A 19 22.94 24.28 6.82
CA ASP A 19 24.01 24.53 5.85
C ASP A 19 24.84 23.26 5.62
N GLN A 20 25.17 22.51 6.68
CA GLN A 20 25.82 21.20 6.55
C GLN A 20 24.96 20.20 5.79
N HIS A 21 23.64 20.20 6.03
CA HIS A 21 22.70 19.36 5.29
C HIS A 21 22.61 19.78 3.82
N ILE A 22 22.53 21.07 3.51
CA ILE A 22 22.51 21.60 2.14
C ILE A 22 23.80 21.22 1.40
N LEU A 23 24.97 21.38 2.03
CA LEU A 23 26.26 20.98 1.46
C LEU A 23 26.36 19.47 1.22
N ALA A 24 25.81 18.65 2.11
CA ALA A 24 25.73 17.19 1.92
C ALA A 24 24.82 16.79 0.76
N TRP A 25 23.74 17.53 0.53
CA TRP A 25 22.84 17.31 -0.61
C TRP A 25 23.44 17.81 -1.92
N ARG A 26 24.13 18.96 -1.96
CA ARG A 26 24.82 19.47 -3.17
C ARG A 26 25.79 18.46 -3.79
N LYS A 27 26.43 17.61 -2.95
CA LYS A 27 27.30 16.50 -3.39
C LYS A 27 26.54 15.39 -4.15
N ARG A 28 25.21 15.40 -4.16
CA ARG A 28 24.34 14.42 -4.84
C ARG A 28 23.92 14.87 -6.25
N GLY A 29 24.64 15.84 -6.83
CA GLY A 29 24.39 16.29 -8.20
C GLY A 29 23.11 17.13 -8.36
N PRO A 30 22.47 17.09 -9.55
CA PRO A 30 21.29 17.91 -9.88
C PRO A 30 20.12 17.75 -8.91
N VAL A 31 19.87 16.53 -8.42
CA VAL A 31 18.80 16.26 -7.43
C VAL A 31 19.08 16.98 -6.11
N GLY A 32 20.35 17.06 -5.74
CA GLY A 32 20.84 17.78 -4.57
C GLY A 32 20.60 19.28 -4.65
N LYS A 33 21.05 19.91 -5.75
CA LYS A 33 20.80 21.32 -6.04
C LYS A 33 19.30 21.64 -6.03
N LEU A 34 18.50 20.82 -6.71
CA LEU A 34 17.05 21.00 -6.72
C LEU A 34 16.44 20.89 -5.32
N HIS A 35 16.89 19.94 -4.49
CA HIS A 35 16.43 19.83 -3.11
C HIS A 35 16.72 21.12 -2.30
N SER A 36 17.94 21.66 -2.44
CA SER A 36 18.35 22.91 -1.79
C SER A 36 17.46 24.08 -2.21
N ILE A 37 17.23 24.26 -3.52
CA ILE A 37 16.34 25.29 -4.07
C ILE A 37 14.93 25.18 -3.47
N VAL A 38 14.34 23.97 -3.54
CA VAL A 38 12.98 23.73 -3.03
C VAL A 38 12.90 24.01 -1.53
N ARG A 39 13.90 23.61 -0.76
CA ARG A 39 13.97 23.85 0.69
C ARG A 39 14.09 25.34 1.00
N TYR A 40 14.93 26.07 0.28
CA TYR A 40 15.11 27.51 0.42
C TYR A 40 13.80 28.28 0.15
N ILE A 41 13.11 27.97 -0.95
CA ILE A 41 11.85 28.64 -1.31
C ILE A 41 10.78 28.34 -0.27
N ARG A 42 10.72 27.10 0.24
CA ARG A 42 9.68 26.67 1.19
C ARG A 42 9.90 27.12 2.62
N SER A 43 11.11 27.54 3.00
CA SER A 43 11.44 27.85 4.39
C SER A 43 10.80 29.14 4.93
N SER A 44 10.35 30.06 4.05
CA SER A 44 9.73 31.33 4.45
C SER A 44 8.41 31.58 3.69
N PRO A 45 7.35 32.10 4.35
CA PRO A 45 6.14 32.56 3.68
C PRO A 45 6.41 33.60 2.59
N GLN A 46 7.31 34.56 2.85
CA GLN A 46 7.68 35.61 1.91
C GLN A 46 8.33 35.02 0.65
N ARG A 47 9.25 34.06 0.81
CA ARG A 47 9.90 33.37 -0.32
C ARG A 47 8.91 32.55 -1.14
N ARG A 48 7.95 31.89 -0.48
CA ARG A 48 6.87 31.17 -1.16
C ARG A 48 6.00 32.12 -1.99
N HIS A 49 5.61 33.25 -1.42
CA HIS A 49 4.79 34.23 -2.12
C HIS A 49 5.54 34.87 -3.29
N ALA A 50 6.82 35.18 -3.11
CA ALA A 50 7.66 35.69 -4.20
C ALA A 50 7.78 34.68 -5.35
N PHE A 51 7.93 33.39 -5.04
CA PHE A 51 7.94 32.34 -6.07
C PHE A 51 6.57 32.12 -6.73
N GLU A 52 5.46 32.30 -5.99
CA GLU A 52 4.11 32.28 -6.56
C GLU A 52 3.94 33.40 -7.60
N SER A 53 4.42 34.62 -7.34
CA SER A 53 4.42 35.72 -8.32
C SER A 53 5.24 35.39 -9.58
N ARG A 54 6.40 34.72 -9.44
CA ARG A 54 7.20 34.28 -10.62
C ARG A 54 6.49 33.23 -11.48
N GLN A 55 5.61 32.42 -10.88
CA GLN A 55 4.80 31.48 -11.66
C GLN A 55 3.73 32.20 -12.49
N GLU A 56 3.18 33.30 -11.98
CA GLU A 56 2.21 34.12 -12.70
C GLU A 56 2.88 34.83 -13.89
N GLU A 57 4.07 35.39 -13.68
CA GLU A 57 4.89 36.02 -14.73
C GLU A 57 5.30 35.01 -15.82
N ALA A 58 5.58 33.76 -15.45
CA ALA A 58 5.89 32.68 -16.39
C ALA A 58 4.65 32.05 -17.06
N GLU A 59 3.46 32.68 -16.93
CA GLU A 59 2.18 32.23 -17.51
C GLU A 59 1.80 30.78 -17.15
N VAL A 60 2.15 30.33 -15.94
CA VAL A 60 1.77 28.99 -15.49
C VAL A 60 0.27 28.95 -15.22
N ALA A 61 -0.47 28.10 -15.94
CA ALA A 61 -1.93 28.01 -15.89
C ALA A 61 -2.56 27.87 -14.49
N ARG A 62 -1.81 27.34 -13.52
CA ARG A 62 -2.21 27.31 -12.10
C ARG A 62 -0.97 27.38 -11.23
N THR A 63 -0.91 28.38 -10.35
CA THR A 63 0.13 28.48 -9.34
C THR A 63 0.08 27.28 -8.40
N VAL A 64 1.23 26.65 -8.20
CA VAL A 64 1.34 25.46 -7.38
C VAL A 64 2.61 25.48 -6.55
N ARG A 65 2.54 24.91 -5.34
CA ARG A 65 3.71 24.83 -4.46
C ARG A 65 4.73 23.81 -4.97
N LEU A 66 6.02 24.09 -4.79
CA LEU A 66 7.07 23.09 -4.98
C LEU A 66 6.92 21.95 -3.97
N MET A 67 7.25 20.73 -4.40
CA MET A 67 7.13 19.52 -3.57
C MET A 67 8.47 19.25 -2.88
N LEU A 68 8.51 19.27 -1.55
CA LEU A 68 9.72 18.97 -0.80
C LEU A 68 9.96 17.45 -0.75
N ASN A 69 11.20 17.02 -1.00
CA ASN A 69 11.62 15.65 -0.71
C ASN A 69 11.66 15.44 0.82
N GLY A 70 10.79 14.56 1.31
CA GLY A 70 10.69 14.19 2.74
C GLY A 70 11.73 13.16 3.18
N GLY A 71 12.59 12.68 2.28
CA GLY A 71 13.78 11.88 2.59
C GLY A 71 13.57 10.36 2.71
N ILE A 72 12.32 9.87 2.81
CA ILE A 72 12.06 8.46 3.15
C ILE A 72 11.77 7.58 1.91
N ARG A 73 11.18 8.13 0.84
CA ARG A 73 10.82 7.35 -0.37
C ARG A 73 11.20 8.08 -1.65
N TRP A 74 11.67 7.33 -2.64
CA TRP A 74 11.99 7.82 -3.98
C TRP A 74 10.75 8.38 -4.73
N ASN A 75 9.53 8.01 -4.31
CA ASN A 75 8.29 8.69 -4.73
C ASN A 75 8.31 10.20 -4.46
N SER A 76 8.86 10.64 -3.32
CA SER A 76 8.96 12.06 -2.99
C SER A 76 10.01 12.77 -3.84
N THR A 77 11.10 12.09 -4.20
CA THR A 77 12.09 12.57 -5.17
C THR A 77 11.48 12.71 -6.56
N TYR A 78 10.75 11.69 -7.04
CA TYR A 78 10.00 11.79 -8.30
C TYR A 78 9.06 12.99 -8.31
N ASN A 79 8.25 13.15 -7.25
CA ASN A 79 7.26 14.24 -7.17
C ASN A 79 7.92 15.62 -7.15
N MET A 80 9.07 15.75 -6.47
CA MET A 80 9.90 16.96 -6.47
C MET A 80 10.38 17.30 -7.89
N ILE A 81 10.99 16.34 -8.57
CA ILE A 81 11.52 16.51 -9.93
C ILE A 81 10.39 16.81 -10.92
N ALA A 82 9.30 16.03 -10.90
CA ALA A 82 8.15 16.22 -11.78
C ALA A 82 7.53 17.60 -11.64
N ARG A 83 7.43 18.11 -10.39
CA ARG A 83 6.92 19.45 -10.12
C ARG A 83 7.92 20.52 -10.58
N ALA A 84 9.21 20.32 -10.37
CA ALA A 84 10.25 21.26 -10.76
C ALA A 84 10.33 21.42 -12.28
N ILE A 85 10.30 20.33 -13.05
CA ILE A 85 10.32 20.39 -14.52
C ILE A 85 9.12 21.18 -15.05
N ARG A 86 7.93 21.03 -14.46
CA ARG A 86 6.74 21.83 -14.81
C ARG A 86 6.90 23.32 -14.51
N LEU A 87 7.76 23.67 -13.56
CA LEU A 87 7.99 25.04 -13.10
C LEU A 87 9.38 25.54 -13.51
N LYS A 88 10.02 24.92 -14.50
CA LYS A 88 11.40 25.20 -14.90
C LYS A 88 11.66 26.69 -15.10
N SER A 89 10.84 27.35 -15.93
CA SER A 89 11.01 28.78 -16.24
C SER A 89 10.91 29.66 -14.99
N ALA A 90 9.90 29.43 -14.14
CA ALA A 90 9.73 30.17 -12.90
C ALA A 90 10.88 29.92 -11.90
N ILE A 91 11.44 28.71 -11.86
CA ILE A 91 12.59 28.38 -11.02
C ILE A 91 13.85 29.09 -11.53
N ASP A 92 14.14 28.99 -12.82
CA ASP A 92 15.32 29.63 -13.43
C ASP A 92 15.28 31.16 -13.21
N GLU A 93 14.12 31.78 -13.40
CA GLU A 93 13.92 33.22 -13.17
C GLU A 93 14.04 33.60 -11.68
N TYR A 94 13.49 32.80 -10.78
CA TYR A 94 13.60 33.03 -9.34
C TYR A 94 15.05 32.96 -8.88
N ILE A 95 15.84 32.00 -9.39
CA ILE A 95 17.27 31.86 -9.08
C ILE A 95 18.05 33.07 -9.59
N LEU A 96 17.76 33.55 -10.80
CA LEU A 96 18.43 34.72 -11.39
C LEU A 96 18.32 35.96 -10.49
N HIS A 97 17.17 36.14 -9.82
CA HIS A 97 16.89 37.27 -8.94
C HIS A 97 17.20 37.00 -7.45
N THR A 98 17.75 35.82 -7.11
CA THR A 98 18.03 35.43 -5.72
C THR A 98 19.51 35.07 -5.56
N PRO A 99 20.36 36.01 -5.08
CA PRO A 99 21.80 35.79 -4.92
C PRO A 99 22.16 34.55 -4.09
N ASP A 100 21.38 34.26 -3.04
CA ASP A 100 21.60 33.10 -2.14
C ASP A 100 21.52 31.73 -2.86
N LEU A 101 20.85 31.68 -4.02
CA LEU A 101 20.65 30.44 -4.79
C LEU A 101 21.63 30.27 -5.95
N ARG A 102 22.56 31.22 -6.18
CA ARG A 102 23.48 31.17 -7.33
C ARG A 102 24.33 29.90 -7.38
N GLU A 103 24.76 29.40 -6.21
CA GLU A 103 25.56 28.17 -6.12
C GLU A 103 24.73 26.90 -6.41
N ASP A 104 23.41 26.96 -6.25
CA ASP A 104 22.49 25.87 -6.56
C ASP A 104 21.86 26.01 -7.95
N ALA A 105 22.27 26.99 -8.76
CA ALA A 105 21.71 27.22 -10.09
C ALA A 105 21.81 25.95 -10.97
N LEU A 106 20.67 25.60 -11.58
CA LEU A 106 20.54 24.42 -12.43
C LEU A 106 20.91 24.79 -13.87
N THR A 107 21.92 24.10 -14.41
CA THR A 107 22.33 24.25 -15.81
C THR A 107 21.36 23.51 -16.75
N ALA A 108 21.51 23.69 -18.07
CA ALA A 108 20.77 22.91 -19.05
C ALA A 108 21.02 21.40 -18.89
N ASP A 109 22.25 21.00 -18.58
CA ASP A 109 22.62 19.61 -18.34
C ASP A 109 22.02 19.07 -17.03
N ASP A 110 22.00 19.89 -15.96
CA ASP A 110 21.32 19.52 -14.70
C ASP A 110 19.83 19.23 -14.96
N TRP A 111 19.17 20.07 -15.75
CA TRP A 111 17.77 19.87 -16.15
C TRP A 111 17.57 18.62 -17.01
N HIS A 112 18.51 18.33 -17.91
CA HIS A 112 18.49 17.12 -18.72
C HIS A 112 18.63 15.86 -17.87
N GLU A 113 19.58 15.84 -16.94
CA GLU A 113 19.78 14.72 -16.02
C GLU A 113 18.55 14.48 -15.12
N LEU A 114 17.95 15.56 -14.60
CA LEU A 114 16.69 15.48 -13.85
C LEU A 114 15.55 14.87 -14.68
N ALA A 115 15.47 15.20 -15.97
CA ALA A 115 14.47 14.61 -16.86
C ALA A 115 14.72 13.12 -17.11
N GLU A 116 15.99 12.71 -17.28
CA GLU A 116 16.36 11.29 -17.42
C GLU A 116 16.04 10.50 -16.13
N LEU A 117 16.37 11.05 -14.95
CA LEU A 117 16.02 10.45 -13.66
C LEU A 117 14.50 10.33 -13.47
N LEU A 118 13.73 11.35 -13.86
CA LEU A 118 12.27 11.29 -13.79
C LEU A 118 11.73 10.13 -14.63
N ARG A 119 12.29 9.93 -15.82
CA ARG A 119 11.92 8.88 -16.75
C ARG A 119 12.22 7.49 -16.19
N LEU A 120 13.39 7.31 -15.58
CA LEU A 120 13.81 6.07 -14.90
C LEU A 120 12.93 5.73 -13.69
N LEU A 121 12.56 6.74 -12.88
CA LEU A 121 11.74 6.54 -11.68
C LEU A 121 10.25 6.36 -11.97
N LYS A 122 9.76 6.76 -13.15
CA LYS A 122 8.34 6.70 -13.53
C LYS A 122 7.72 5.30 -13.49
N PRO A 123 8.28 4.25 -14.12
CA PRO A 123 7.70 2.91 -14.09
C PRO A 123 7.69 2.33 -12.67
N LEU A 124 8.77 2.57 -11.92
CA LEU A 124 8.84 2.20 -10.52
C LEU A 124 7.68 2.85 -9.77
N LYS A 125 7.49 4.17 -9.91
CA LYS A 125 6.52 4.96 -9.12
C LYS A 125 5.11 4.42 -9.32
N ARG A 126 4.77 4.14 -10.57
CA ARG A 126 3.50 3.51 -10.92
C ARG A 126 3.33 2.18 -10.19
N SER A 127 4.33 1.30 -10.27
CA SER A 127 4.27 0.00 -9.58
C SER A 127 4.08 0.15 -8.06
N THR A 128 4.70 1.15 -7.43
CA THR A 128 4.48 1.41 -6.00
C THR A 128 3.09 1.98 -5.71
N GLU A 129 2.60 2.93 -6.50
CA GLU A 129 1.24 3.45 -6.34
C GLU A 129 0.17 2.37 -6.56
N ASP A 130 0.41 1.47 -7.52
CA ASP A 130 -0.45 0.32 -7.81
C ASP A 130 -0.44 -0.69 -6.63
N LEU A 131 0.73 -0.99 -6.05
CA LEU A 131 0.89 -1.97 -4.96
C LEU A 131 0.61 -1.45 -3.54
N GLU A 132 0.71 -0.15 -3.30
CA GLU A 132 0.35 0.50 -2.01
C GLU A 132 -1.17 0.72 -1.87
N GLY A 133 -1.98 0.26 -2.83
CA GLY A 133 -3.44 0.31 -2.76
C GLY A 133 -4.01 -0.58 -1.65
N ASN A 134 -5.32 -0.79 -1.67
CA ASN A 134 -6.02 -1.65 -0.72
C ASN A 134 -6.82 -2.69 -1.51
N PRO A 135 -6.50 -4.00 -1.42
CA PRO A 135 -7.05 -5.02 -2.29
C PRO A 135 -8.45 -5.49 -1.87
N THR A 136 -9.41 -4.57 -1.69
CA THR A 136 -10.78 -4.90 -1.26
C THR A 136 -11.52 -5.85 -2.20
N HIS A 137 -11.17 -5.83 -3.50
CA HIS A 137 -11.71 -6.72 -4.54
C HIS A 137 -10.62 -7.67 -5.07
N GLY A 138 -9.57 -7.90 -4.28
CA GLY A 138 -8.38 -8.67 -4.67
C GLY A 138 -7.62 -8.06 -5.85
N ARG A 139 -7.60 -6.73 -5.99
CA ARG A 139 -6.84 -5.99 -7.01
C ARG A 139 -6.41 -4.63 -6.49
N GLY A 140 -5.39 -4.02 -7.10
CA GLY A 140 -4.89 -2.71 -6.68
C GLY A 140 -4.16 -2.79 -5.34
N GLY A 141 -3.17 -3.67 -5.25
CA GLY A 141 -2.39 -3.95 -4.04
C GLY A 141 -2.47 -5.40 -3.58
N ALA A 142 -2.91 -6.33 -4.43
CA ALA A 142 -3.03 -7.74 -4.07
C ALA A 142 -1.71 -8.49 -4.31
N LEU A 143 -1.49 -9.56 -3.55
CA LEU A 143 -0.26 -10.35 -3.62
C LEU A 143 0.07 -10.85 -5.04
N TRP A 144 -0.94 -11.21 -5.84
CA TRP A 144 -0.76 -11.74 -7.20
C TRP A 144 -0.21 -10.68 -8.18
N GLU A 145 -0.35 -9.38 -7.90
CA GLU A 145 0.12 -8.31 -8.77
C GLU A 145 1.64 -8.10 -8.64
N VAL A 146 2.25 -8.53 -7.53
CA VAL A 146 3.65 -8.23 -7.18
C VAL A 146 4.63 -8.70 -8.24
N LEU A 147 4.54 -9.98 -8.65
CA LEU A 147 5.47 -10.55 -9.63
C LEU A 147 5.36 -9.85 -10.99
N ALA A 148 4.15 -9.50 -11.41
CA ALA A 148 3.93 -8.76 -12.66
C ALA A 148 4.56 -7.36 -12.63
N HIS A 149 4.47 -6.67 -11.48
CA HIS A 149 5.13 -5.37 -11.29
C HIS A 149 6.65 -5.49 -11.26
N MET A 150 7.21 -6.51 -10.60
CA MET A 150 8.65 -6.71 -10.58
C MET A 150 9.20 -7.06 -11.97
N GLU A 151 8.56 -7.97 -12.71
CA GLU A 151 8.90 -8.31 -14.10
C GLU A 151 8.88 -7.09 -15.02
N ARG A 152 7.81 -6.27 -14.93
CA ARG A 152 7.71 -5.01 -15.68
C ARG A 152 8.88 -4.07 -15.34
N ASN A 153 9.15 -3.88 -14.06
CA ASN A 153 10.20 -2.96 -13.61
C ASN A 153 11.60 -3.43 -14.04
N LEU A 154 11.89 -4.74 -13.99
CA LEU A 154 13.16 -5.32 -14.45
C LEU A 154 13.35 -5.07 -15.96
N ARG A 155 12.32 -5.35 -16.78
CA ARG A 155 12.35 -5.10 -18.22
C ARG A 155 12.55 -3.65 -18.58
N GLU A 156 11.90 -2.74 -17.87
CA GLU A 156 12.08 -1.30 -18.05
C GLU A 156 13.54 -0.92 -17.75
N LEU A 157 14.12 -1.38 -16.65
CA LEU A 157 15.53 -1.11 -16.33
C LEU A 157 16.49 -1.70 -17.37
N GLU A 158 16.22 -2.88 -17.92
CA GLU A 158 17.01 -3.50 -18.98
C GLU A 158 16.91 -2.73 -20.31
N SER A 159 15.70 -2.33 -20.69
CA SER A 159 15.45 -1.45 -21.84
C SER A 159 16.24 -0.14 -21.69
N GLU A 160 16.26 0.42 -20.49
CA GLU A 160 16.98 1.65 -20.20
C GLU A 160 18.49 1.52 -20.19
N LYS A 161 18.98 0.38 -19.71
CA LYS A 161 20.38 0.01 -19.83
C LYS A 161 20.79 -0.09 -21.30
N ALA A 162 19.98 -0.73 -22.14
CA ALA A 162 20.25 -0.84 -23.57
C ALA A 162 20.24 0.53 -24.27
N ARG A 163 19.24 1.38 -23.97
CA ARG A 163 19.14 2.74 -24.55
C ARG A 163 20.34 3.62 -24.22
N LEU A 164 20.93 3.44 -23.03
CA LEU A 164 22.06 4.23 -22.58
C LEU A 164 23.42 3.59 -22.86
N ALA A 165 23.48 2.37 -23.40
CA ALA A 165 24.72 1.62 -23.59
C ALA A 165 25.76 2.38 -24.43
N ASP A 166 25.32 3.06 -25.49
CA ASP A 166 26.20 3.78 -26.41
C ASP A 166 26.47 5.24 -26.01
N ARG A 167 25.83 5.73 -24.94
CA ARG A 167 26.00 7.11 -24.46
C ARG A 167 27.16 7.20 -23.47
N MET A 168 28.34 7.61 -23.94
CA MET A 168 29.52 7.85 -23.10
C MET A 168 29.34 9.01 -22.09
N GLU A 169 28.35 9.88 -22.29
CA GLU A 169 28.17 11.13 -21.54
C GLU A 169 27.51 10.94 -20.15
N ALA A 170 26.95 9.76 -19.83
CA ALA A 170 26.22 9.54 -18.58
C ALA A 170 26.58 8.24 -17.84
N PRO A 171 27.86 8.02 -17.47
CA PRO A 171 28.30 6.79 -16.81
C PRO A 171 27.63 6.56 -15.45
N HIS A 172 27.30 7.65 -14.74
CA HIS A 172 26.63 7.58 -13.44
C HIS A 172 25.16 7.11 -13.55
N LEU A 173 24.45 7.43 -14.64
CA LEU A 173 23.09 6.93 -14.89
C LEU A 173 23.12 5.43 -15.19
N GLN A 174 24.07 4.97 -16.03
CA GLN A 174 24.25 3.55 -16.30
C GLN A 174 24.55 2.76 -15.02
N ALA A 175 25.46 3.27 -14.17
CA ALA A 175 25.76 2.67 -12.88
C ALA A 175 24.52 2.62 -11.98
N SER A 176 23.74 3.70 -11.95
CA SER A 176 22.51 3.80 -11.16
C SER A 176 21.42 2.82 -11.62
N ILE A 177 21.26 2.61 -12.93
CA ILE A 177 20.35 1.60 -13.49
C ILE A 177 20.79 0.19 -13.08
N ASN A 178 22.08 -0.13 -13.19
CA ASN A 178 22.60 -1.44 -12.77
C ASN A 178 22.39 -1.69 -11.27
N LEU A 179 22.62 -0.67 -10.42
CA LEU A 179 22.36 -0.77 -8.99
C LEU A 179 20.87 -0.95 -8.69
N GLY A 180 20.01 -0.18 -9.36
CA GLY A 180 18.56 -0.32 -9.25
C GLY A 180 18.08 -1.72 -9.67
N TRP A 181 18.63 -2.25 -10.77
CA TRP A 181 18.34 -3.60 -11.24
C TRP A 181 18.79 -4.65 -10.22
N GLN A 182 20.02 -4.55 -9.67
CA GLN A 182 20.52 -5.49 -8.65
C GLN A 182 19.65 -5.51 -7.38
N VAL A 183 19.19 -4.33 -6.95
CA VAL A 183 18.28 -4.23 -5.80
C VAL A 183 16.95 -4.90 -6.13
N LEU A 184 16.37 -4.64 -7.30
CA LEU A 184 15.10 -5.23 -7.69
C LEU A 184 15.21 -6.76 -7.84
N ASP A 185 16.27 -7.25 -8.46
CA ASP A 185 16.60 -8.66 -8.62
C ASP A 185 16.84 -9.36 -7.26
N LYS A 186 17.47 -8.68 -6.29
CA LYS A 186 17.53 -9.16 -4.91
C LYS A 186 16.13 -9.39 -4.33
N TYR A 187 15.23 -8.42 -4.43
CA TYR A 187 13.87 -8.56 -3.88
C TYR A 187 13.02 -9.56 -4.67
N TYR A 188 13.26 -9.67 -5.98
CA TYR A 188 12.65 -10.69 -6.82
C TYR A 188 12.99 -12.09 -6.32
N ARG A 189 14.27 -12.37 -6.04
CA ARG A 189 14.70 -13.64 -5.44
C ARG A 189 14.10 -13.90 -4.06
N LEU A 190 13.86 -12.88 -3.25
CA LEU A 190 13.19 -13.08 -1.95
C LEU A 190 11.76 -13.59 -2.10
N THR A 191 11.11 -13.39 -3.25
CA THR A 191 9.81 -14.03 -3.52
C THR A 191 9.92 -15.54 -3.61
N ASP A 192 11.12 -16.12 -3.76
CA ASP A 192 11.33 -17.57 -3.74
C ASP A 192 11.27 -18.16 -2.32
N GLU A 193 11.39 -17.35 -1.26
CA GLU A 193 11.28 -17.82 0.12
C GLU A 193 9.89 -18.37 0.47
N THR A 194 8.86 -18.01 -0.31
CA THR A 194 7.50 -18.50 -0.11
C THR A 194 6.79 -18.79 -1.43
N PRO A 195 6.08 -19.93 -1.57
CA PRO A 195 5.25 -20.21 -2.73
C PRO A 195 4.03 -19.30 -2.85
N ALA A 196 3.73 -18.48 -1.83
CA ALA A 196 2.54 -17.64 -1.78
C ALA A 196 2.40 -16.70 -2.99
N TYR A 197 3.48 -16.05 -3.43
CA TYR A 197 3.46 -15.18 -4.61
C TYR A 197 3.05 -15.95 -5.88
N ARG A 198 3.67 -17.12 -6.09
CA ARG A 198 3.41 -17.98 -7.25
C ARG A 198 1.99 -18.54 -7.20
N ALA A 199 1.58 -19.03 -6.04
CA ALA A 199 0.23 -19.54 -5.82
C ALA A 199 -0.85 -18.48 -6.03
N ALA A 200 -0.65 -17.25 -5.53
CA ALA A 200 -1.60 -16.16 -5.72
C ALA A 200 -1.83 -15.84 -7.20
N VAL A 201 -0.76 -15.80 -8.02
CA VAL A 201 -0.88 -15.63 -9.48
C VAL A 201 -1.64 -16.79 -10.12
N VAL A 202 -1.30 -18.03 -9.74
CA VAL A 202 -1.94 -19.23 -10.29
C VAL A 202 -3.43 -19.29 -9.95
N LEU A 203 -3.81 -18.83 -8.75
CA LEU A 203 -5.19 -18.81 -8.28
C LEU A 203 -6.00 -17.65 -8.89
N HIS A 204 -5.39 -16.78 -9.70
CA HIS A 204 -6.15 -15.81 -10.50
C HIS A 204 -6.76 -16.51 -11.74
N PRO A 205 -8.10 -16.65 -11.85
CA PRO A 205 -8.78 -17.47 -12.87
C PRO A 205 -8.46 -17.08 -14.31
N MET A 206 -8.22 -15.79 -14.58
CA MET A 206 -7.89 -15.33 -15.93
C MET A 206 -6.41 -15.50 -16.32
N ILE A 207 -5.53 -15.71 -15.34
CA ILE A 207 -4.07 -15.64 -15.54
C ILE A 207 -3.46 -17.04 -15.40
N LYS A 208 -3.70 -17.71 -14.27
CA LYS A 208 -3.18 -19.06 -13.98
C LYS A 208 -1.67 -19.17 -14.29
N TRP A 209 -1.25 -20.29 -14.89
CA TRP A 209 0.13 -20.54 -15.28
C TRP A 209 0.59 -19.75 -16.51
N THR A 210 -0.32 -19.14 -17.28
CA THR A 210 0.02 -18.43 -18.53
C THR A 210 0.95 -17.24 -18.30
N PHE A 211 0.90 -16.63 -17.10
CA PHE A 211 1.87 -15.61 -16.71
C PHE A 211 3.28 -16.18 -16.68
N PHE A 212 3.49 -17.31 -16.01
CA PHE A 212 4.82 -17.90 -15.87
C PHE A 212 5.33 -18.43 -17.21
N GLU A 213 4.46 -19.07 -18.02
CA GLU A 213 4.81 -19.56 -19.36
C GLU A 213 5.33 -18.48 -20.31
N ARG A 214 4.88 -17.23 -20.13
CA ARG A 214 5.29 -16.09 -20.96
C ARG A 214 6.54 -15.37 -20.44
N ASN A 215 6.79 -15.45 -19.14
CA ASN A 215 7.79 -14.61 -18.49
C ASN A 215 9.00 -15.42 -17.99
N TRP A 216 8.85 -16.72 -17.72
CA TRP A 216 9.87 -17.53 -17.03
C TRP A 216 10.43 -18.66 -17.90
N PRO A 217 11.69 -19.07 -17.64
CA PRO A 217 12.24 -20.30 -18.18
C PRO A 217 11.48 -21.54 -17.70
N HIS A 218 11.39 -22.57 -18.55
CA HIS A 218 10.68 -23.81 -18.25
C HIS A 218 11.11 -24.47 -16.92
N GLU A 219 12.41 -24.49 -16.63
CA GLU A 219 12.95 -25.04 -15.39
C GLU A 219 12.43 -24.35 -14.11
N TRP A 220 12.17 -23.04 -14.17
CA TRP A 220 11.62 -22.30 -13.03
C TRP A 220 10.14 -22.60 -12.84
N ILE A 221 9.42 -22.77 -13.95
CA ILE A 221 8.00 -23.14 -13.95
C ILE A 221 7.82 -24.53 -13.31
N GLU A 222 8.64 -25.53 -13.67
CA GLU A 222 8.57 -26.86 -13.06
C GLU A 222 8.80 -26.83 -11.54
N ARG A 223 9.75 -26.01 -11.08
CA ARG A 223 10.01 -25.83 -9.64
C ARG A 223 8.81 -25.18 -8.96
N ALA A 224 8.30 -24.08 -9.52
CA ALA A 224 7.12 -23.38 -9.03
C ALA A 224 5.90 -24.29 -8.93
N GLN A 225 5.65 -25.13 -9.94
CA GLN A 225 4.55 -26.09 -9.93
C GLN A 225 4.66 -27.09 -8.78
N LYS A 226 5.86 -27.60 -8.49
CA LYS A 226 6.11 -28.51 -7.35
C LYS A 226 5.86 -27.82 -6.01
N GLU A 227 6.30 -26.58 -5.86
CA GLU A 227 6.12 -25.78 -4.64
C GLU A 227 4.64 -25.42 -4.40
N VAL A 228 3.94 -24.90 -5.41
CA VAL A 228 2.51 -24.57 -5.34
C VAL A 228 1.68 -25.82 -5.04
N LYS A 229 2.01 -26.96 -5.66
CA LYS A 229 1.34 -28.25 -5.37
C LYS A 229 1.61 -28.72 -3.94
N THR A 230 2.77 -28.41 -3.38
CA THR A 230 3.09 -28.73 -1.98
C THR A 230 2.30 -27.85 -1.03
N LEU A 231 2.19 -26.55 -1.30
CA LEU A 231 1.32 -25.63 -0.57
C LEU A 231 -0.15 -26.07 -0.62
N TRP A 232 -0.64 -26.46 -1.80
CA TRP A 232 -1.99 -26.97 -1.95
C TRP A 232 -2.25 -28.22 -1.08
N LYS A 233 -1.29 -29.14 -0.99
CA LYS A 233 -1.41 -30.33 -0.12
C LYS A 233 -1.56 -29.97 1.36
N SER A 234 -0.93 -28.90 1.85
CA SER A 234 -1.11 -28.49 3.25
C SER A 234 -2.54 -28.05 3.51
N TYR A 235 -3.15 -27.26 2.60
CA TYR A 235 -4.55 -26.86 2.69
C TYR A 235 -5.53 -28.05 2.68
N LYS A 236 -5.26 -29.08 1.89
CA LYS A 236 -6.05 -30.31 1.91
C LYS A 236 -5.98 -31.07 3.23
N THR A 237 -4.81 -31.10 3.86
CA THR A 237 -4.58 -31.86 5.09
C THR A 237 -5.21 -31.18 6.30
N THR A 238 -5.24 -29.85 6.32
CA THR A 238 -5.95 -29.03 7.32
C THR A 238 -7.48 -29.11 7.17
N GLY A 239 -7.95 -29.70 6.07
CA GLY A 239 -9.36 -29.81 5.67
C GLY A 239 -10.22 -30.83 6.42
N THR A 240 -9.69 -31.57 7.39
CA THR A 240 -10.52 -32.32 8.35
C THR A 240 -10.49 -31.62 9.71
N PRO A 241 -11.62 -31.08 10.20
CA PRO A 241 -11.67 -30.50 11.53
C PRO A 241 -11.52 -31.61 12.58
N LYS A 242 -10.28 -31.91 12.98
CA LYS A 242 -10.02 -32.60 14.25
C LYS A 242 -9.98 -31.54 15.35
N LYS A 243 -11.13 -31.37 16.02
CA LYS A 243 -11.30 -30.82 17.37
C LYS A 243 -10.20 -29.85 17.83
N ALA A 244 -10.30 -28.57 17.46
CA ALA A 244 -9.58 -27.51 18.13
C ALA A 244 -10.29 -26.15 17.97
N ARG A 245 -11.58 -26.07 18.31
CA ARG A 245 -12.15 -24.81 18.80
C ARG A 245 -11.85 -24.76 20.29
N GLN A 246 -10.73 -24.17 20.69
CA GLN A 246 -10.72 -23.50 21.99
C GLN A 246 -11.73 -22.36 21.84
N ALA A 247 -12.84 -22.45 22.57
CA ALA A 247 -13.87 -21.43 22.58
C ALA A 247 -13.22 -20.10 22.93
N LEU A 248 -13.40 -19.09 22.06
CA LEU A 248 -13.20 -17.71 22.46
C LEU A 248 -14.02 -17.46 23.73
N PRO A 249 -13.53 -16.65 24.70
CA PRO A 249 -14.34 -16.25 25.83
C PRO A 249 -15.64 -15.64 25.31
N GLN A 250 -16.77 -16.27 25.64
CA GLN A 250 -18.09 -15.72 25.36
C GLN A 250 -18.16 -14.35 26.07
N PRO A 251 -18.59 -13.28 25.40
CA PRO A 251 -18.86 -12.02 26.08
C PRO A 251 -19.94 -12.24 27.16
N PRO A 252 -19.92 -11.48 28.27
CA PRO A 252 -20.93 -11.61 29.31
C PRO A 252 -22.32 -11.36 28.72
N ASP A 253 -23.15 -12.39 28.83
CA ASP A 253 -24.60 -12.46 28.60
C ASP A 253 -25.25 -11.21 27.98
N SER A 254 -25.40 -11.19 26.65
CA SER A 254 -26.28 -10.23 25.97
C SER A 254 -27.61 -10.91 25.64
N GLN A 255 -28.53 -10.96 26.61
CA GLN A 255 -29.89 -11.50 26.45
C GLN A 255 -30.81 -10.64 25.53
N LEU A 256 -30.25 -9.82 24.64
CA LEU A 256 -31.00 -8.87 23.81
C LEU A 256 -30.57 -8.89 22.33
N ARG A 257 -30.34 -10.09 21.77
CA ARG A 257 -30.34 -10.25 20.31
C ARG A 257 -31.51 -11.14 19.90
N PRO A 258 -32.49 -10.62 19.13
CA PRO A 258 -33.47 -11.46 18.44
C PRO A 258 -32.72 -12.41 17.51
N ASP A 259 -32.92 -13.70 17.75
CA ASP A 259 -32.33 -14.81 17.02
C ASP A 259 -32.85 -14.84 15.57
N TRP A 260 -32.11 -14.20 14.66
CA TRP A 260 -32.30 -14.35 13.21
C TRP A 260 -31.11 -15.09 12.57
N HIS A 261 -30.25 -15.72 13.36
CA HIS A 261 -29.08 -16.45 12.86
C HIS A 261 -29.04 -17.84 13.49
N ASP A 262 -29.76 -18.76 12.86
CA ASP A 262 -29.76 -20.18 13.17
C ASP A 262 -28.38 -20.79 12.81
N HIS A 263 -27.43 -20.65 13.73
CA HIS A 263 -26.08 -21.21 13.62
C HIS A 263 -26.11 -22.75 13.50
N GLU A 264 -27.15 -23.41 14.03
CA GLU A 264 -27.34 -24.84 13.86
C GLU A 264 -27.71 -25.19 12.41
N TRP A 265 -28.53 -24.38 11.75
CA TRP A 265 -28.84 -24.54 10.32
C TRP A 265 -27.61 -24.34 9.44
N GLU A 266 -26.78 -23.31 9.68
CA GLU A 266 -25.55 -23.08 8.89
C GLU A 266 -24.51 -24.19 9.11
N GLU A 267 -24.30 -24.66 10.35
CA GLU A 267 -23.39 -25.78 10.62
C GLU A 267 -23.92 -27.10 10.03
N GLN A 268 -25.22 -27.38 10.14
CA GLN A 268 -25.84 -28.56 9.53
C GLN A 268 -25.80 -28.51 8.00
N MET A 269 -26.08 -27.35 7.41
CA MET A 269 -26.04 -27.15 5.95
C MET A 269 -24.62 -27.27 5.41
N ASN A 270 -23.63 -26.66 6.07
CA ASN A 270 -22.23 -26.84 5.73
C ASN A 270 -21.84 -28.33 5.80
N ASN A 271 -22.21 -29.03 6.88
CA ASN A 271 -21.92 -30.47 7.04
C ASN A 271 -22.60 -31.34 5.97
N PHE A 272 -23.84 -31.05 5.57
CA PHE A 272 -24.53 -31.77 4.48
C PHE A 272 -23.93 -31.48 3.09
N ILE A 273 -23.45 -30.25 2.87
CA ILE A 273 -22.85 -29.83 1.59
C ILE A 273 -21.45 -30.42 1.41
N PHE A 274 -20.60 -30.43 2.44
CA PHE A 274 -19.28 -31.08 2.37
C PHE A 274 -19.37 -32.61 2.23
N ALA A 275 -20.47 -33.23 2.68
CA ALA A 275 -20.73 -34.65 2.45
C ALA A 275 -21.18 -34.97 1.01
N THR A 276 -21.88 -34.04 0.36
CA THR A 276 -22.43 -34.20 -1.02
C THR A 276 -21.50 -33.70 -2.11
N ALA A 277 -20.51 -32.84 -1.79
CA ALA A 277 -19.41 -32.44 -2.67
C ALA A 277 -18.42 -33.58 -3.01
N SER A 278 -18.68 -34.81 -2.56
CA SER A 278 -18.10 -36.03 -3.15
C SER A 278 -18.70 -36.34 -4.52
N SER A 279 -18.86 -35.32 -5.39
CA SER A 279 -19.23 -35.56 -6.76
C SER A 279 -18.08 -36.25 -7.48
N ASP A 280 -18.39 -37.45 -7.95
CA ASP A 280 -17.64 -38.43 -8.73
C ASP A 280 -16.74 -37.84 -9.83
N THR A 281 -15.65 -37.18 -9.42
CA THR A 281 -14.54 -36.79 -10.28
C THR A 281 -13.27 -37.28 -9.62
N ASN A 282 -12.58 -38.22 -10.25
CA ASN A 282 -11.31 -38.79 -9.78
C ASN A 282 -10.15 -37.75 -9.76
N LEU A 283 -10.45 -36.47 -10.04
CA LEU A 283 -9.52 -35.35 -10.18
C LEU A 283 -9.68 -34.39 -9.00
N ASP A 284 -8.54 -34.13 -8.37
CA ASP A 284 -8.35 -33.16 -7.29
C ASP A 284 -8.78 -31.74 -7.69
N GLU A 285 -9.37 -30.96 -6.77
CA GLU A 285 -9.94 -29.60 -7.03
C GLU A 285 -8.99 -28.70 -7.81
N TYR A 286 -7.71 -28.67 -7.42
CA TYR A 286 -6.68 -27.89 -8.11
C TYR A 286 -6.52 -28.25 -9.59
N HIS A 287 -6.61 -29.54 -9.95
CA HIS A 287 -6.52 -29.95 -11.35
C HIS A 287 -7.79 -29.60 -12.13
N ARG A 288 -8.97 -29.71 -11.49
CA ARG A 288 -10.24 -29.26 -12.10
C ARG A 288 -10.21 -27.76 -12.38
N TYR A 289 -9.83 -26.96 -11.39
CA TYR A 289 -9.64 -25.51 -11.54
C TYR A 289 -8.68 -25.16 -12.67
N LEU A 290 -7.51 -25.82 -12.75
CA LEU A 290 -6.55 -25.55 -13.82
C LEU A 290 -7.07 -25.93 -15.21
N ALA A 291 -7.87 -26.98 -15.32
CA ALA A 291 -8.46 -27.42 -16.59
C ALA A 291 -9.62 -26.52 -17.05
N GLU A 292 -10.24 -25.77 -16.13
CA GLU A 292 -11.34 -24.86 -16.45
C GLU A 292 -10.87 -23.73 -17.40
N PRO A 293 -11.65 -23.39 -18.44
CA PRO A 293 -11.33 -22.26 -19.30
C PRO A 293 -11.20 -20.96 -18.51
N ALA A 294 -10.20 -20.14 -18.86
CA ALA A 294 -10.05 -18.82 -18.27
C ALA A 294 -11.23 -17.89 -18.67
N PRO A 295 -11.82 -17.13 -17.72
CA PRO A 295 -12.81 -16.13 -18.05
C PRO A 295 -12.27 -15.07 -19.03
N THR A 296 -13.13 -14.55 -19.90
CA THR A 296 -12.77 -13.49 -20.86
C THR A 296 -12.96 -12.10 -20.25
N GLY A 297 -12.07 -11.14 -20.54
CA GLY A 297 -12.20 -9.75 -20.09
C GLY A 297 -10.85 -9.09 -19.84
N ASP A 298 -10.84 -7.99 -19.09
CA ASP A 298 -9.62 -7.36 -18.55
C ASP A 298 -9.27 -7.95 -17.18
N PRO A 299 -8.11 -8.64 -17.04
CA PRO A 299 -7.66 -9.18 -15.75
C PRO A 299 -7.51 -8.12 -14.65
N ARG A 300 -7.30 -6.84 -14.98
CA ARG A 300 -7.20 -5.77 -13.98
C ARG A 300 -8.53 -5.28 -13.46
N ALA A 301 -9.61 -5.48 -14.23
CA ALA A 301 -10.95 -5.13 -13.81
C ALA A 301 -11.66 -6.33 -13.14
N PHE A 302 -11.07 -7.52 -13.22
CA PHE A 302 -11.62 -8.74 -12.66
C PHE A 302 -11.66 -8.67 -11.13
N ASP A 303 -12.77 -9.13 -10.55
CA ASP A 303 -12.91 -9.29 -9.12
C ASP A 303 -12.59 -10.73 -8.74
N VAL A 304 -11.33 -10.95 -8.40
CA VAL A 304 -10.82 -12.29 -8.14
C VAL A 304 -11.39 -12.87 -6.85
N LEU A 305 -11.63 -12.03 -5.83
CA LEU A 305 -12.20 -12.49 -4.57
C LEU A 305 -13.67 -12.87 -4.75
N GLN A 306 -14.45 -12.04 -5.44
CA GLN A 306 -15.84 -12.33 -5.72
C GLN A 306 -16.01 -13.62 -6.53
N TRP A 307 -15.15 -13.85 -7.53
CA TRP A 307 -15.16 -15.11 -8.28
C TRP A 307 -14.95 -16.33 -7.36
N TRP A 308 -13.96 -16.29 -6.46
CA TRP A 308 -13.74 -17.40 -5.53
C TRP A 308 -14.88 -17.57 -4.51
N ILE A 309 -15.55 -16.49 -4.12
CA ILE A 309 -16.75 -16.54 -3.27
C ILE A 309 -17.90 -17.27 -4.01
N GLU A 310 -18.11 -16.94 -5.28
CA GLU A 310 -19.14 -17.58 -6.11
C GLU A 310 -18.87 -19.08 -6.37
N HIS A 311 -17.59 -19.47 -6.38
CA HIS A 311 -17.16 -20.86 -6.64
C HIS A 311 -16.78 -21.62 -5.36
N LEU A 312 -17.21 -21.14 -4.18
CA LEU A 312 -16.98 -21.83 -2.90
C LEU A 312 -17.50 -23.26 -2.92
N TYR A 313 -18.64 -23.50 -3.58
CA TYR A 313 -19.25 -24.83 -3.68
C TYR A 313 -18.54 -25.74 -4.69
N ASP A 314 -18.01 -25.17 -5.78
CA ASP A 314 -17.28 -25.93 -6.80
C ASP A 314 -15.90 -26.35 -6.32
N TYR A 315 -15.26 -25.52 -5.48
CA TYR A 315 -13.91 -25.71 -4.98
C TYR A 315 -13.79 -25.45 -3.46
N PRO A 316 -14.41 -26.28 -2.60
CA PRO A 316 -14.54 -25.95 -1.18
C PRO A 316 -13.24 -25.85 -0.38
N GLN A 317 -12.18 -26.54 -0.81
CA GLN A 317 -10.88 -26.51 -0.14
C GLN A 317 -9.92 -25.55 -0.84
N LEU A 318 -9.96 -25.47 -2.17
CA LEU A 318 -9.09 -24.57 -2.94
C LEU A 318 -9.47 -23.11 -2.76
N SER A 319 -10.77 -22.81 -2.61
CA SER A 319 -11.25 -21.45 -2.33
C SER A 319 -10.69 -20.91 -1.02
N LYS A 320 -10.45 -21.75 0.00
CA LYS A 320 -9.80 -21.32 1.25
C LYS A 320 -8.38 -20.82 1.00
N MET A 321 -7.60 -21.61 0.26
CA MET A 321 -6.24 -21.22 -0.15
C MET A 321 -6.25 -19.95 -1.00
N ALA A 322 -7.22 -19.83 -1.91
CA ALA A 322 -7.36 -18.65 -2.75
C ALA A 322 -7.69 -17.39 -1.95
N LEU A 323 -8.69 -17.45 -1.06
CA LEU A 323 -9.09 -16.31 -0.25
C LEU A 323 -7.97 -15.87 0.71
N ASP A 324 -7.28 -16.81 1.36
CA ASP A 324 -6.13 -16.50 2.24
C ASP A 324 -5.01 -15.75 1.50
N LEU A 325 -4.69 -16.16 0.27
CA LEU A 325 -3.58 -15.60 -0.49
C LEU A 325 -3.95 -14.32 -1.26
N LEU A 326 -5.15 -14.27 -1.85
CA LEU A 326 -5.60 -13.16 -2.69
C LEU A 326 -6.07 -11.96 -1.88
N ALA A 327 -6.52 -12.18 -0.63
CA ALA A 327 -6.85 -11.10 0.30
C ALA A 327 -5.61 -10.47 0.95
N CYS A 328 -4.43 -11.09 0.82
CA CYS A 328 -3.18 -10.58 1.38
C CYS A 328 -2.73 -9.30 0.65
N PRO A 329 -2.57 -8.16 1.35
CA PRO A 329 -1.98 -6.96 0.77
C PRO A 329 -0.52 -7.17 0.40
N ALA A 330 -0.14 -6.69 -0.77
CA ALA A 330 1.24 -6.74 -1.27
C ALA A 330 2.22 -5.92 -0.42
N MET A 331 1.73 -4.86 0.24
CA MET A 331 2.53 -3.94 1.03
C MET A 331 1.85 -3.60 2.35
N SER A 332 2.65 -3.26 3.36
CA SER A 332 2.18 -2.80 4.67
C SER A 332 1.62 -1.36 4.64
N ALA A 333 1.30 -0.81 3.47
CA ALA A 333 0.80 0.55 3.31
C ALA A 333 -0.54 0.77 4.05
N ASP A 334 -1.40 -0.25 4.12
CA ASP A 334 -2.62 -0.20 4.93
C ASP A 334 -2.33 -0.07 6.43
N CYS A 335 -1.36 -0.82 6.95
CA CYS A 335 -0.92 -0.69 8.34
C CYS A 335 -0.32 0.69 8.61
N GLU A 336 0.52 1.20 7.71
CA GLU A 336 1.08 2.55 7.82
C GLU A 336 0.00 3.63 7.81
N ARG A 337 -1.04 3.50 6.96
CA ARG A 337 -2.20 4.40 6.95
C ARG A 337 -2.94 4.36 8.28
N ALA A 338 -3.15 3.16 8.85
CA ALA A 338 -3.77 2.99 10.17
C ALA A 338 -2.92 3.64 11.28
N PHE A 339 -1.59 3.45 11.28
CA PHE A 339 -0.70 4.08 12.26
C PHE A 339 -0.62 5.60 12.12
N LEU A 340 -0.60 6.13 10.90
CA LEU A 340 -0.63 7.58 10.67
C LEU A 340 -1.96 8.19 11.12
N SER A 341 -3.06 7.48 10.91
CA SER A 341 -4.40 7.84 11.39
C SER A 341 -4.43 7.87 12.92
N ALA A 342 -4.00 6.77 13.56
CA ALA A 342 -3.89 6.64 15.00
C ALA A 342 -2.98 7.72 15.61
N GLY A 343 -1.83 8.02 14.99
CA GLY A 343 -0.90 9.04 15.46
C GLY A 343 -1.49 10.46 15.49
N ARG A 344 -2.47 10.77 14.63
CA ARG A 344 -3.23 12.04 14.72
C ARG A 344 -4.21 12.04 15.89
N ASN A 345 -4.83 10.90 16.17
CA ASN A 345 -5.78 10.73 17.27
C ASN A 345 -5.09 10.71 18.63
N ILE A 346 -3.94 10.05 18.74
CA ILE A 346 -3.12 9.86 19.95
C ILE A 346 -2.13 11.04 20.16
N SER A 347 -2.28 12.13 19.39
CA SER A 347 -1.44 13.35 19.43
C SER A 347 -1.12 13.85 20.85
N LYS A 348 0.04 14.53 20.99
CA LYS A 348 0.50 15.21 22.22
C LYS A 348 -0.53 16.16 22.87
N THR A 349 -1.55 16.61 22.14
CA THR A 349 -2.64 17.47 22.63
C THR A 349 -3.87 16.71 23.15
N ARG A 350 -3.97 15.39 22.93
CA ARG A 350 -5.04 14.48 23.41
C ARG A 350 -4.43 13.28 24.16
N SER A 351 -3.63 13.55 25.17
CA SER A 351 -2.78 12.59 25.89
C SER A 351 -3.49 11.63 26.88
N ARG A 352 -4.83 11.49 26.82
CA ARG A 352 -5.61 10.70 27.81
C ARG A 352 -6.52 9.63 27.19
N ILE A 353 -6.24 9.19 25.97
CA ILE A 353 -6.92 8.03 25.36
C ILE A 353 -6.12 6.78 25.74
N ASN A 354 -6.76 5.77 26.36
CA ASN A 354 -6.12 4.48 26.61
C ASN A 354 -6.01 3.67 25.31
N ASP A 355 -5.17 2.64 25.33
CA ASP A 355 -4.95 1.69 24.23
C ASP A 355 -6.26 1.09 23.69
N GLU A 356 -7.14 0.61 24.57
CA GLU A 356 -8.43 0.03 24.18
C GLU A 356 -9.32 1.01 23.40
N THR A 357 -9.45 2.26 23.88
CA THR A 357 -10.27 3.28 23.20
C THR A 357 -9.63 3.70 21.87
N ALA A 358 -8.29 3.73 21.81
CA ALA A 358 -7.59 4.05 20.58
C ALA A 358 -7.81 2.98 19.50
N GLU A 359 -7.71 1.70 19.88
CA GLU A 359 -8.02 0.56 19.00
C GLU A 359 -9.48 0.58 18.54
N ALA A 360 -10.42 0.69 19.47
CA ALA A 360 -11.85 0.73 19.16
C ALA A 360 -12.20 1.89 18.21
N THR A 361 -11.55 3.06 18.37
CA THR A 361 -11.76 4.22 17.50
C THR A 361 -11.26 3.97 16.08
N GLU A 362 -10.10 3.35 15.90
CA GLU A 362 -9.59 3.04 14.56
C GLU A 362 -10.39 1.90 13.89
N CYS A 363 -10.80 0.87 14.65
CA CYS A 363 -11.68 -0.19 14.17
C CYS A 363 -13.03 0.37 13.71
N LEU A 364 -13.68 1.18 14.56
CA LEU A 364 -14.95 1.84 14.22
C LEU A 364 -14.80 2.70 12.97
N ARG A 365 -13.74 3.53 12.88
CA ARG A 365 -13.47 4.33 11.68
C ARG A 365 -13.31 3.45 10.44
N SER A 366 -12.61 2.33 10.54
CA SER A 366 -12.43 1.38 9.44
C SER A 366 -13.77 0.82 8.98
N TRP A 367 -14.58 0.30 9.91
CA TRP A 367 -15.90 -0.28 9.64
C TRP A 367 -16.88 0.73 9.04
N LEU A 368 -16.90 1.97 9.55
CA LEU A 368 -17.71 3.05 8.98
C LEU A 368 -17.31 3.35 7.53
N LYS A 369 -16.01 3.41 7.25
CA LYS A 369 -15.51 3.68 5.89
C LYS A 369 -15.86 2.57 4.91
N GLN A 370 -15.93 1.33 5.38
CA GLN A 370 -16.35 0.17 4.59
C GLN A 370 -17.88 0.01 4.51
N GLY A 371 -18.64 0.84 5.23
CA GLY A 371 -20.10 0.76 5.27
C GLY A 371 -20.64 -0.43 6.07
N TRP A 372 -19.83 -1.05 6.93
CA TRP A 372 -20.26 -2.18 7.76
C TRP A 372 -21.08 -1.73 8.97
N ILE A 373 -20.97 -0.46 9.34
CA ILE A 373 -21.74 0.17 10.40
C ILE A 373 -22.40 1.42 9.82
N ASP A 374 -23.69 1.56 10.07
CA ASP A 374 -24.45 2.76 9.79
C ASP A 374 -24.79 3.48 11.09
N ILE A 375 -24.20 4.66 11.28
CA ILE A 375 -24.43 5.50 12.46
C ILE A 375 -25.85 6.07 12.45
N GLU A 376 -26.43 6.34 11.28
CA GLU A 376 -27.80 6.88 11.20
C GLU A 376 -28.80 5.84 11.71
N HIS A 377 -28.65 4.58 11.29
CA HIS A 377 -29.43 3.47 11.84
C HIS A 377 -29.25 3.31 13.36
N TRP A 378 -28.03 3.48 13.89
CA TRP A 378 -27.75 3.33 15.32
C TRP A 378 -28.30 4.50 16.17
N ILE A 379 -28.21 5.73 15.67
CA ILE A 379 -28.78 6.91 16.33
C ILE A 379 -30.31 6.87 16.34
N VAL A 380 -30.93 6.38 15.26
CA VAL A 380 -32.39 6.31 15.13
C VAL A 380 -32.98 5.16 15.95
N ASN A 381 -32.29 4.01 16.06
CA ASN A 381 -32.85 2.77 16.64
C ASN A 381 -32.32 2.39 18.03
N GLY A 382 -31.57 3.24 18.74
CA GLY A 382 -31.39 3.07 20.19
C GLY A 382 -30.00 3.34 20.72
N GLY A 383 -29.63 4.63 20.77
CA GLY A 383 -28.57 5.14 21.62
C GLY A 383 -29.09 5.73 22.93
N MET A 384 -30.07 5.08 23.59
CA MET A 384 -30.45 5.38 24.97
C MET A 384 -31.01 4.10 25.61
N ASN A 385 -30.29 3.55 26.59
CA ASN A 385 -30.91 2.71 27.61
C ASN A 385 -32.00 3.58 28.24
N LYS A 386 -33.27 3.28 27.98
CA LYS A 386 -34.32 3.64 28.91
C LYS A 386 -34.06 2.78 30.14
N GLU A 387 -33.54 3.39 31.19
CA GLU A 387 -33.65 2.81 32.53
C GLU A 387 -35.15 2.64 32.78
N ASP A 388 -35.63 1.40 32.79
CA ASP A 388 -36.96 1.06 33.27
C ASP A 388 -36.99 1.36 34.78
N PRO A 389 -37.92 2.22 35.25
CA PRO A 389 -38.12 2.42 36.68
C PRO A 389 -39.14 1.37 37.15
N GLU A 390 -38.68 0.18 37.51
CA GLU A 390 -39.53 -0.77 38.25
C GLU A 390 -38.77 -1.38 39.44
N GLY A 391 -39.38 -1.24 40.62
CA GLY A 391 -39.13 -2.12 41.76
C GLY A 391 -38.42 -1.50 42.96
N GLU A 392 -39.06 -0.53 43.65
CA GLU A 392 -38.95 -0.52 45.12
C GLU A 392 -39.72 -1.76 45.61
N ASP A 393 -39.02 -2.88 45.74
CA ASP A 393 -39.49 -4.01 46.53
C ASP A 393 -39.06 -3.82 47.99
N ASP A 394 -40.05 -4.00 48.84
CA ASP A 394 -40.01 -4.14 50.28
C ASP A 394 -38.77 -4.90 50.78
N MET A 395 -38.13 -4.35 51.83
CA MET A 395 -37.38 -5.15 52.79
C MET A 395 -38.06 -5.11 54.16
N ASP A 396 -38.54 -6.30 54.50
CA ASP A 396 -38.91 -6.90 55.78
C ASP A 396 -38.23 -6.36 57.05
N GLU A 397 -38.96 -6.37 58.18
CA GLU A 397 -38.83 -7.38 59.25
C GLU A 397 -39.53 -6.93 60.56
N ASP A 398 -40.39 -7.82 61.08
CA ASP A 398 -40.55 -8.27 62.49
C ASP A 398 -40.67 -7.22 63.63
N GLY A 399 -41.61 -7.38 64.58
CA GLY A 399 -41.59 -8.45 65.57
C GLY A 399 -40.84 -8.00 66.81
#